data_AF-A0A286SD11-F1
#
_entry.id   AF-A0A286SD11-F1
#
_cell.length_a   1.000
_cell.length_b   1.000
_cell.length_c   1.000
_cell.angle_alpha   90.00
_cell.angle_beta   90.00
_cell.angle_gamma   90.00
#
_symmetry.space_group_name_H-M   'P 1'
#
loop_
_entity.id
_entity.type
_entity.pdbx_description
1 polymer ?
#
loop_
_entity_poly.entity_id
_entity_poly.type
_entity_poly.pdbx_seq_one_letter_code
_entity_poly.pdbx_strand_id
1 'polypeptide(L)'
;DLRGDRQPEFTQIDTEMSFATPEDIQTVTEGLIKKVMKEVLGVDVKTPFPRMEWQESMDKYGSDKPDTRFGMLIHDLSSIVKDSSFKVFSGTVAKGNFVRAICVPGGADKYSRKDISKKEEYIKRFGAKGLAWVKVTEDGYSGPIAKFINDKADAINAEMGAKSGDLILFVADSFHVVCDALGYLRREISKEQDMIAPNQWNYLW
;
A
#
# COMPACT_ATOMS: atom_id res chain seq x y z
N ASP A 1 2.29 -9.85 -23.19
CA ASP A 1 2.60 -9.82 -21.76
C ASP A 1 1.62 -10.71 -21.02
N LEU A 2 1.92 -12.01 -20.95
CA LEU A 2 1.14 -12.99 -20.19
C LEU A 2 1.48 -12.81 -18.71
N ARG A 3 0.80 -11.85 -18.07
CA ARG A 3 0.74 -11.81 -16.61
C ARG A 3 -0.02 -13.06 -16.15
N GLY A 4 0.34 -13.63 -15.01
CA GLY A 4 -0.19 -14.93 -14.56
C GLY A 4 -1.71 -15.02 -14.41
N ASP A 5 -2.40 -13.87 -14.43
CA ASP A 5 -3.85 -13.72 -14.36
C ASP A 5 -4.53 -13.44 -15.72
N ARG A 6 -3.80 -13.53 -16.85
CA ARG A 6 -4.33 -13.21 -18.18
C ARG A 6 -4.21 -14.40 -19.14
N GLN A 7 -5.33 -14.76 -19.74
CA GLN A 7 -5.42 -15.74 -20.82
C GLN A 7 -5.94 -15.06 -22.09
N PRO A 8 -5.55 -15.53 -23.29
CA PRO A 8 -6.10 -15.01 -24.55
C PRO A 8 -7.63 -15.18 -24.64
N GLU A 9 -8.15 -16.22 -23.99
CA GLU A 9 -9.58 -16.52 -23.90
C GLU A 9 -9.98 -16.65 -22.42
N PHE A 10 -11.11 -16.05 -22.04
CA PHE A 10 -11.65 -16.10 -20.68
C PHE A 10 -13.18 -15.99 -20.70
N THR A 11 -13.83 -16.42 -19.63
CA THR A 11 -15.29 -16.41 -19.49
C THR A 11 -15.74 -15.23 -18.62
N GLN A 12 -16.80 -14.54 -19.05
CA GLN A 12 -17.45 -13.49 -18.27
C GLN A 12 -18.87 -13.91 -17.90
N ILE A 13 -19.32 -13.49 -16.71
CA ILE A 13 -20.74 -13.45 -16.37
C ILE A 13 -21.22 -12.06 -16.74
N ASP A 14 -21.80 -11.94 -17.93
CA ASP A 14 -22.27 -10.67 -18.48
C ASP A 14 -23.69 -10.37 -17.98
N THR A 15 -23.93 -9.14 -17.53
CA THR A 15 -25.22 -8.71 -16.96
C THR A 15 -25.53 -7.28 -17.36
N GLU A 16 -26.75 -7.06 -17.87
CA GLU A 16 -27.25 -5.74 -18.26
C GLU A 16 -28.64 -5.50 -17.63
N MET A 17 -28.91 -4.28 -17.18
CA MET A 17 -30.18 -3.90 -16.54
C MET A 17 -30.70 -2.58 -17.10
N SER A 18 -31.98 -2.53 -17.50
CA SER A 18 -32.61 -1.28 -17.94
C SER A 18 -33.14 -0.48 -16.76
N PHE A 19 -33.02 0.86 -16.84
CA PHE A 19 -33.53 1.80 -15.82
C PHE A 19 -32.94 1.61 -14.41
N ALA A 20 -31.75 1.00 -14.31
CA ALA A 20 -31.05 0.76 -13.06
C ALA A 20 -30.09 1.90 -12.71
N THR A 21 -29.90 2.14 -11.41
CA THR A 21 -28.82 2.97 -10.88
C THR A 21 -27.55 2.13 -10.66
N PRO A 22 -26.35 2.75 -10.51
CA PRO A 22 -25.14 2.03 -10.12
C PRO A 22 -25.33 1.21 -8.83
N GLU A 23 -26.07 1.74 -7.86
CA GLU A 23 -26.41 1.08 -6.60
C GLU A 23 -27.24 -0.20 -6.80
N ASP A 24 -28.19 -0.19 -7.74
CA ASP A 24 -29.01 -1.36 -8.06
C ASP A 24 -28.14 -2.48 -8.63
N ILE A 25 -27.24 -2.14 -9.56
CA ILE A 25 -26.31 -3.08 -10.17
C ILE A 25 -25.39 -3.68 -9.10
N GLN A 26 -24.78 -2.84 -8.26
CA GLN A 26 -23.91 -3.29 -7.18
C GLN A 26 -24.63 -4.23 -6.22
N THR A 27 -25.86 -3.91 -5.84
CA THR A 27 -26.68 -4.75 -4.94
C THR A 27 -26.95 -6.14 -5.52
N VAL A 28 -27.27 -6.22 -6.82
CA VAL A 28 -27.48 -7.49 -7.52
C VAL A 28 -26.16 -8.29 -7.60
N THR A 29 -25.05 -7.63 -7.94
CA THR A 29 -23.73 -8.26 -8.01
C THR A 29 -23.28 -8.80 -6.64
N GLU A 30 -23.49 -8.04 -5.57
CA GLU A 30 -23.23 -8.47 -4.19
C GLU A 30 -24.06 -9.70 -3.81
N GLY A 31 -25.33 -9.72 -4.19
CA GLY A 31 -26.22 -10.87 -3.98
C GLY A 31 -25.73 -12.13 -4.71
N LEU A 32 -25.27 -11.99 -5.95
CA LEU A 32 -24.66 -13.07 -6.72
C LEU A 32 -23.40 -13.61 -6.04
N ILE A 33 -22.46 -12.72 -5.66
CA ILE A 33 -21.22 -13.10 -4.98
C ILE A 33 -21.54 -13.82 -3.66
N LYS A 34 -22.43 -13.25 -2.84
CA LYS A 34 -22.85 -13.84 -1.56
C LYS A 34 -23.42 -15.25 -1.74
N LYS A 35 -24.29 -15.44 -2.74
CA LYS A 35 -24.91 -16.73 -3.03
C LYS A 35 -23.86 -17.76 -3.44
N VAL A 36 -22.98 -17.43 -4.39
CA VAL A 36 -21.91 -18.33 -4.86
C VAL A 36 -20.97 -18.70 -3.72
N MET A 37 -20.54 -17.72 -2.92
CA MET A 37 -19.65 -17.96 -1.79
C MET A 37 -20.28 -18.88 -0.74
N LYS A 38 -21.59 -18.73 -0.48
CA LYS A 38 -22.31 -19.60 0.45
C LYS A 38 -22.50 -21.02 -0.09
N GLU A 39 -22.96 -21.16 -1.32
CA GLU A 39 -23.31 -22.46 -1.90
C GLU A 39 -22.08 -23.30 -2.25
N VAL A 40 -20.98 -22.67 -2.69
CA VAL A 40 -19.77 -23.38 -3.15
C VAL A 40 -18.73 -23.53 -2.03
N LEU A 41 -18.52 -22.48 -1.24
CA LEU A 41 -17.45 -22.45 -0.22
C LEU A 41 -17.97 -22.47 1.22
N GLY A 42 -19.30 -22.44 1.43
CA GLY A 42 -19.89 -22.38 2.77
C GLY A 42 -19.63 -21.06 3.51
N VAL A 43 -19.14 -20.02 2.83
CA VAL A 43 -18.75 -18.74 3.42
C VAL A 43 -19.93 -17.76 3.43
N ASP A 44 -20.32 -17.29 4.60
CA ASP A 44 -21.32 -16.23 4.75
C ASP A 44 -20.67 -14.85 4.55
N VAL A 45 -20.77 -14.33 3.33
CA VAL A 45 -20.29 -12.99 2.99
C VAL A 45 -21.27 -11.92 3.51
N LYS A 46 -20.72 -10.87 4.13
CA LYS A 46 -21.48 -9.71 4.61
C LYS A 46 -21.69 -8.71 3.49
N THR A 47 -22.92 -8.20 3.39
CA THR A 47 -23.36 -7.15 2.47
C THR A 47 -24.08 -6.06 3.28
N PRO A 48 -24.07 -4.78 2.85
CA PRO A 48 -23.44 -4.27 1.63
C PRO A 48 -21.90 -4.28 1.71
N PHE A 49 -21.22 -4.33 0.56
CA PHE A 49 -19.76 -4.19 0.56
C PHE A 49 -19.39 -2.74 0.90
N PRO A 50 -18.27 -2.53 1.60
CA PRO A 50 -17.73 -1.19 1.76
C PRO A 50 -17.45 -0.57 0.37
N ARG A 51 -17.53 0.76 0.31
CA ARG A 51 -17.22 1.54 -0.88
C ARG A 51 -16.04 2.46 -0.57
N MET A 52 -15.12 2.59 -1.50
CA MET A 52 -13.94 3.43 -1.37
C MET A 52 -13.75 4.24 -2.64
N GLU A 53 -13.61 5.56 -2.47
CA GLU A 53 -13.30 6.43 -3.59
C GLU A 53 -11.94 6.08 -4.18
N TRP A 54 -11.80 6.22 -5.51
CA TRP A 54 -10.55 5.94 -6.20
C TRP A 54 -9.35 6.65 -5.57
N GLN A 55 -9.53 7.93 -5.22
CA GLN A 55 -8.46 8.73 -4.61
C GLN A 55 -8.06 8.20 -3.24
N GLU A 56 -9.03 7.79 -2.41
CA GLU A 56 -8.73 7.17 -1.11
C GLU A 56 -7.96 5.86 -1.28
N SER A 57 -8.36 5.04 -2.24
CA SER A 57 -7.72 3.78 -2.57
C SER A 57 -6.26 3.97 -3.00
N MET A 58 -6.03 4.92 -3.91
CA MET A 58 -4.68 5.28 -4.36
C MET A 58 -3.84 5.89 -3.25
N ASP A 59 -4.41 6.78 -2.44
CA ASP A 59 -3.67 7.44 -1.36
C ASP A 59 -3.25 6.48 -0.26
N LYS A 60 -4.12 5.55 0.14
CA LYS A 60 -3.87 4.65 1.27
C LYS A 60 -3.20 3.34 0.86
N TYR A 61 -3.44 2.85 -0.35
CA TYR A 61 -3.01 1.51 -0.77
C TYR A 61 -2.12 1.51 -2.02
N GLY A 62 -2.08 2.60 -2.77
CA GLY A 62 -1.28 2.71 -3.99
C GLY A 62 -1.81 1.83 -5.13
N SER A 63 -3.11 1.50 -5.10
CA SER A 63 -3.74 0.66 -6.12
C SER A 63 -5.24 0.88 -6.13
N ASP A 64 -5.83 0.93 -7.33
CA ASP A 64 -7.27 0.93 -7.58
C ASP A 64 -7.96 -0.42 -7.29
N LYS A 65 -7.20 -1.46 -6.94
CA LYS A 65 -7.66 -2.79 -6.52
C LYS A 65 -6.97 -3.20 -5.22
N PRO A 66 -7.22 -2.49 -4.12
CA PRO A 66 -6.45 -2.63 -2.90
C PRO A 66 -6.76 -3.96 -2.22
N ASP A 67 -5.72 -4.63 -1.74
CA ASP A 67 -5.90 -5.73 -0.80
C ASP A 67 -6.10 -5.15 0.61
N THR A 68 -7.32 -5.09 1.11
CA THR A 68 -7.65 -4.46 2.40
C THR A 68 -7.52 -5.39 3.60
N ARG A 69 -7.01 -6.62 3.42
CA ARG A 69 -6.94 -7.64 4.48
C ARG A 69 -5.82 -7.39 5.49
N PHE A 70 -4.89 -6.50 5.18
CA PHE A 70 -3.77 -6.13 6.04
C PHE A 70 -3.56 -4.62 6.01
N GLY A 71 -2.91 -4.10 7.07
CA GLY A 71 -2.60 -2.68 7.22
C GLY A 71 -1.44 -2.24 6.32
N MET A 72 -0.42 -1.62 6.94
CA MET A 72 0.73 -1.04 6.23
C MET A 72 0.26 -0.05 5.15
N LEU A 73 -0.59 0.90 5.56
CA LEU A 73 -1.10 1.93 4.67
C LEU A 73 0.03 2.87 4.25
N ILE A 74 -0.16 3.52 3.10
CA ILE A 74 0.70 4.58 2.61
C ILE A 74 0.29 5.88 3.32
N HIS A 75 1.28 6.61 3.80
CA HIS A 75 1.09 7.94 4.38
C HIS A 75 1.90 8.98 3.62
N ASP A 76 1.38 10.20 3.55
CA ASP A 76 2.03 11.33 2.92
C ASP A 76 2.82 12.15 3.95
N LEU A 77 4.14 12.13 3.83
CA LEU A 77 5.06 12.82 4.73
C LEU A 77 5.63 14.10 4.11
N SER A 78 5.13 14.51 2.95
CA SER A 78 5.67 15.63 2.18
C SER A 78 5.72 16.92 3.00
N SER A 79 4.67 17.20 3.77
CA SER A 79 4.58 18.39 4.63
C SER A 79 5.61 18.38 5.77
N ILE A 80 5.89 17.21 6.34
CA ILE A 80 6.82 17.02 7.46
C ILE A 80 8.27 17.16 6.98
N VAL A 81 8.59 16.61 5.80
CA VAL A 81 9.97 16.51 5.29
C VAL A 81 10.37 17.60 4.29
N LYS A 82 9.47 18.53 3.96
CA LYS A 82 9.70 19.62 2.99
C LYS A 82 10.96 20.44 3.29
N ASP A 83 11.23 20.68 4.58
CA ASP A 83 12.37 21.46 5.08
C ASP A 83 13.50 20.57 5.61
N SER A 84 13.51 19.28 5.27
CA SER A 84 14.59 18.38 5.70
C SER A 84 15.91 18.75 5.02
N SER A 85 17.03 18.48 5.71
CA SER A 85 18.37 18.63 5.15
C SER A 85 18.68 17.58 4.08
N PHE A 86 17.83 16.57 3.92
CA PHE A 86 17.94 15.56 2.87
C PHE A 86 17.40 16.10 1.54
N LYS A 87 18.29 16.55 0.67
CA LYS A 87 17.96 17.24 -0.59
C LYS A 87 17.05 16.44 -1.53
N VAL A 88 17.06 15.11 -1.45
CA VAL A 88 16.13 14.27 -2.24
C VAL A 88 14.70 14.54 -1.82
N PHE A 89 14.39 14.63 -0.53
CA PHE A 89 13.05 14.90 -0.04
C PHE A 89 12.64 16.35 -0.27
N SER A 90 13.42 17.30 0.25
CA SER A 90 13.10 18.73 0.11
C SER A 90 13.00 19.15 -1.36
N GLY A 91 13.88 18.61 -2.22
CA GLY A 91 13.89 18.89 -3.65
C GLY A 91 12.71 18.26 -4.41
N THR A 92 12.23 17.09 -3.99
CA THR A 92 11.02 16.47 -4.56
C THR A 92 9.78 17.28 -4.19
N VAL A 93 9.63 17.65 -2.91
CA VAL A 93 8.48 18.46 -2.46
C VAL A 93 8.48 19.85 -3.11
N ALA A 94 9.63 20.50 -3.25
CA ALA A 94 9.75 21.79 -3.94
C ALA A 94 9.33 21.74 -5.42
N LYS A 95 9.33 20.56 -6.04
CA LYS A 95 8.85 20.35 -7.42
C LYS A 95 7.34 20.02 -7.49
N GLY A 96 6.62 20.08 -6.37
CA GLY A 96 5.21 19.70 -6.30
C GLY A 96 4.96 18.19 -6.31
N ASN A 97 5.99 17.39 -6.04
CA ASN A 97 5.90 15.94 -5.94
C ASN A 97 5.81 15.47 -4.48
N PHE A 98 5.69 14.16 -4.29
CA PHE A 98 5.33 13.58 -2.99
C PHE A 98 6.51 12.81 -2.37
N VAL A 99 6.57 12.84 -1.05
CA VAL A 99 7.39 11.94 -0.23
C VAL A 99 6.42 11.11 0.62
N ARG A 100 6.19 9.87 0.20
CA ARG A 100 5.28 8.95 0.87
C ARG A 100 6.02 7.77 1.46
N ALA A 101 5.44 7.14 2.47
CA ALA A 101 6.06 6.04 3.16
C ALA A 101 5.07 4.95 3.59
N ILE A 102 5.63 3.77 3.87
CA ILE A 102 4.95 2.68 4.59
C ILE A 102 5.75 2.35 5.86
N CYS A 103 5.04 1.97 6.92
CA CYS A 103 5.62 1.47 8.16
C CYS A 103 5.46 -0.05 8.21
N VAL A 104 6.59 -0.75 8.26
CA VAL A 104 6.67 -2.21 8.26
C VAL A 104 6.82 -2.68 9.71
N PRO A 105 5.77 -3.28 10.31
CA PRO A 105 5.79 -3.68 11.71
C PRO A 105 6.87 -4.73 11.97
N GLY A 106 7.68 -4.54 13.01
CA GLY A 106 8.78 -5.46 13.34
C GLY A 106 9.86 -5.58 12.25
N GLY A 107 9.86 -4.68 11.26
CA GLY A 107 10.75 -4.74 10.12
C GLY A 107 12.20 -4.37 10.44
N ALA A 108 12.47 -3.72 11.58
CA ALA A 108 13.82 -3.29 11.94
C ALA A 108 14.78 -4.47 12.09
N ASP A 109 14.40 -5.52 12.81
CA ASP A 109 15.27 -6.68 13.01
C ASP A 109 15.14 -7.71 11.88
N LYS A 110 13.94 -7.80 11.29
CA LYS A 110 13.64 -8.77 10.23
C LYS A 110 14.40 -8.50 8.93
N TYR A 111 14.59 -7.23 8.56
CA TYR A 111 15.20 -6.87 7.28
C TYR A 111 16.64 -6.35 7.45
N SER A 112 17.59 -7.06 6.86
CA SER A 112 18.97 -6.58 6.74
C SER A 112 19.07 -5.48 5.69
N ARG A 113 20.16 -4.71 5.71
CA ARG A 113 20.45 -3.72 4.65
C ARG A 113 20.43 -4.36 3.25
N LYS A 114 20.92 -5.59 3.13
CA LYS A 114 20.91 -6.34 1.86
C LYS A 114 19.50 -6.64 1.40
N ASP A 115 18.59 -7.00 2.32
CA ASP A 115 17.20 -7.27 1.96
C ASP A 115 16.46 -6.00 1.57
N ILE A 116 16.72 -4.87 2.25
CA ILE A 116 16.17 -3.58 1.86
C ILE A 116 16.68 -3.15 0.48
N SER A 117 17.97 -3.39 0.16
CA SER A 117 18.47 -3.14 -1.20
C SER A 117 17.80 -4.02 -2.27
N LYS A 118 17.43 -5.27 -1.96
CA LYS A 118 16.63 -6.09 -2.90
C LYS A 118 15.24 -5.48 -3.10
N LYS A 119 14.63 -4.93 -2.05
CA LYS A 119 13.33 -4.24 -2.11
C LYS A 119 13.42 -2.95 -2.93
N GLU A 120 14.54 -2.23 -2.83
CA GLU A 120 14.84 -1.09 -3.71
C GLU A 120 14.90 -1.51 -5.19
N GLU A 121 15.66 -2.57 -5.52
CA GLU A 121 15.69 -3.10 -6.89
C GLU A 121 14.31 -3.59 -7.36
N TYR A 122 13.53 -4.19 -6.46
CA TYR A 122 12.17 -4.64 -6.74
C TYR A 122 11.27 -3.49 -7.21
N ILE A 123 11.32 -2.33 -6.54
CA ILE A 123 10.42 -1.21 -6.85
C ILE A 123 10.86 -0.35 -8.04
N LYS A 124 12.11 -0.44 -8.49
CA LYS A 124 12.59 0.28 -9.68
C LYS A 124 11.80 -0.05 -10.94
N ARG A 125 11.26 -1.27 -11.03
CA ARG A 125 10.38 -1.69 -12.14
C ARG A 125 9.07 -0.87 -12.21
N PHE A 126 8.69 -0.21 -11.11
CA PHE A 126 7.52 0.66 -10.99
C PHE A 126 7.90 2.15 -11.06
N GLY A 127 9.09 2.47 -11.59
CA GLY A 127 9.54 3.84 -11.84
C GLY A 127 10.23 4.53 -10.65
N ALA A 128 10.28 3.90 -9.48
CA ALA A 128 10.98 4.47 -8.32
C ALA A 128 12.49 4.59 -8.60
N LYS A 129 13.07 5.73 -8.24
CA LYS A 129 14.51 6.00 -8.41
C LYS A 129 15.38 5.51 -7.25
N GLY A 130 14.76 5.24 -6.10
CA GLY A 130 15.44 4.73 -4.91
C GLY A 130 14.45 4.48 -3.77
N LEU A 131 14.95 3.82 -2.74
CA LEU A 131 14.19 3.49 -1.53
C LEU A 131 14.96 4.01 -0.32
N ALA A 132 14.52 5.13 0.23
CA ALA A 132 15.10 5.62 1.47
C ALA A 132 14.46 4.90 2.66
N TRP A 133 15.19 4.73 3.76
CA TRP A 133 14.68 3.97 4.91
C TRP A 133 15.32 4.38 6.22
N VAL A 134 14.56 4.14 7.30
CA VAL A 134 15.06 4.16 8.68
C VAL A 134 14.47 3.01 9.48
N LYS A 135 15.24 2.51 10.43
CA LYS A 135 14.77 1.62 11.49
C LYS A 135 14.45 2.47 12.71
N VAL A 136 13.28 2.25 13.29
CA VAL A 136 12.84 2.92 14.50
C VAL A 136 13.45 2.19 15.70
N THR A 137 14.19 2.91 16.52
CA THR A 137 14.79 2.40 17.77
C THR A 137 14.30 3.23 18.95
N GLU A 138 14.62 2.81 20.17
CA GLU A 138 14.28 3.57 21.38
C GLU A 138 14.98 4.94 21.43
N ASP A 139 16.20 5.02 20.87
CA ASP A 139 17.02 6.24 20.86
C ASP A 139 16.85 7.10 19.58
N GLY A 140 15.76 6.88 18.83
CA GLY A 140 15.47 7.56 17.57
C GLY A 140 15.70 6.67 16.34
N TYR A 141 15.96 7.26 15.17
CA TYR A 141 16.16 6.49 13.95
C TYR A 141 17.60 6.06 13.74
N SER A 142 17.76 4.86 13.18
CA SER A 142 19.01 4.38 12.59
C SER A 142 18.82 4.10 11.08
N GLY A 143 19.87 4.28 10.28
CA GLY A 143 19.82 4.03 8.84
C GLY A 143 20.42 5.15 7.99
N PRO A 144 20.42 5.00 6.66
CA PRO A 144 21.16 5.87 5.74
C PRO A 144 20.71 7.33 5.79
N ILE A 145 19.42 7.58 6.06
CA ILE A 145 18.87 8.93 6.09
C ILE A 145 18.62 9.46 7.50
N ALA A 146 18.86 8.66 8.55
CA ALA A 146 18.48 8.99 9.93
C ALA A 146 19.01 10.35 10.39
N LYS A 147 20.29 10.65 10.11
CA LYS A 147 20.91 11.94 10.47
C LYS A 147 20.23 13.18 9.86
N PHE A 148 19.44 13.02 8.81
CA PHE A 148 18.79 14.13 8.11
C PHE A 148 17.32 14.33 8.51
N ILE A 149 16.71 13.32 9.16
CA ILE A 149 15.28 13.32 9.50
C ILE A 149 15.01 12.98 10.97
N ASN A 150 16.04 12.72 11.78
CA ASN A 150 15.88 12.43 13.22
C ASN A 150 15.26 13.59 13.99
N ASP A 151 15.50 14.83 13.55
CA ASP A 151 14.86 16.03 14.10
C ASP A 151 13.34 16.06 13.86
N LYS A 152 12.81 15.16 13.03
CA LYS A 152 11.39 15.02 12.67
C LYS A 152 10.81 13.67 13.09
N ALA A 153 11.57 12.85 13.82
CA ALA A 153 11.19 11.47 14.12
C ALA A 153 9.83 11.39 14.84
N ASP A 154 9.58 12.26 15.81
CA ASP A 154 8.31 12.26 16.56
C ASP A 154 7.10 12.53 15.66
N ALA A 155 7.20 13.51 14.75
CA ALA A 155 6.13 13.85 13.81
C ALA A 155 5.88 12.71 12.80
N ILE A 156 6.95 12.10 12.29
CA ILE A 156 6.85 10.96 11.37
C ILE A 156 6.25 9.75 12.10
N ASN A 157 6.71 9.44 13.31
CA ASN A 157 6.18 8.32 14.10
C ASN A 157 4.71 8.50 14.43
N ALA A 158 4.29 9.72 14.79
CA ALA A 158 2.89 10.04 15.06
C ALA A 158 2.00 9.85 13.83
N GLU A 159 2.42 10.32 12.66
CA GLU A 159 1.68 10.15 11.41
C GLU A 159 1.59 8.67 10.98
N MET A 160 2.70 7.94 11.09
CA MET A 160 2.81 6.55 10.64
C MET A 160 2.29 5.52 11.67
N GLY A 161 2.02 5.94 12.90
CA GLY A 161 1.80 5.02 14.03
C GLY A 161 3.01 4.10 14.30
N ALA A 162 4.22 4.55 13.98
CA ALA A 162 5.43 3.73 14.07
C ALA A 162 5.95 3.64 15.51
N LYS A 163 6.46 2.47 15.88
CA LYS A 163 7.07 2.21 17.19
C LYS A 163 8.46 1.60 17.06
N SER A 164 9.21 1.58 18.16
CA SER A 164 10.51 0.92 18.21
C SER A 164 10.40 -0.54 17.72
N GLY A 165 11.34 -0.95 16.86
CA GLY A 165 11.32 -2.23 16.17
C GLY A 165 10.74 -2.19 14.75
N ASP A 166 10.11 -1.09 14.34
CA ASP A 166 9.54 -0.96 12.99
C ASP A 166 10.56 -0.42 11.96
N LEU A 167 10.26 -0.65 10.68
CA LEU A 167 11.04 -0.13 9.55
C LEU A 167 10.17 0.80 8.70
N ILE A 168 10.60 2.03 8.51
CA ILE A 168 9.91 3.00 7.64
C ILE A 168 10.63 3.06 6.30
N LEU A 169 9.87 2.87 5.22
CA LEU A 169 10.36 2.84 3.84
C LEU A 169 9.72 4.00 3.07
N PHE A 170 10.53 4.82 2.42
CA PHE A 170 10.11 6.06 1.77
C PHE A 170 10.39 6.02 0.27
N VAL A 171 9.44 6.54 -0.52
CA VAL A 171 9.61 6.83 -1.94
C VAL A 171 9.30 8.32 -2.16
N ALA A 172 10.17 8.99 -2.92
CA ALA A 172 10.07 10.41 -3.21
C ALA A 172 10.01 10.64 -4.73
N ASP A 173 8.81 10.77 -5.29
CA ASP A 173 8.59 10.93 -6.73
C ASP A 173 7.16 11.48 -7.01
N SER A 174 6.74 11.48 -8.27
CA SER A 174 5.37 11.80 -8.69
C SER A 174 4.33 10.88 -8.04
N PHE A 175 3.08 11.35 -8.00
CA PHE A 175 1.95 10.63 -7.39
C PHE A 175 1.84 9.17 -7.84
N HIS A 176 1.84 8.93 -9.16
CA HIS A 176 1.70 7.57 -9.69
C HIS A 176 2.87 6.67 -9.32
N VAL A 177 4.10 7.19 -9.35
CA VAL A 177 5.29 6.42 -9.00
C VAL A 177 5.30 6.05 -7.52
N VAL A 178 4.95 6.98 -6.62
CA VAL A 178 4.88 6.66 -5.18
C VAL A 178 3.78 5.64 -4.87
N CYS A 179 2.61 5.78 -5.53
CA CYS A 179 1.50 4.84 -5.38
C CYS A 179 1.89 3.44 -5.85
N ASP A 180 2.37 3.29 -7.09
CA ASP A 180 2.73 1.98 -7.63
C ASP A 180 3.86 1.34 -6.82
N ALA A 181 4.96 2.09 -6.58
CA ALA A 181 6.12 1.56 -5.89
C ALA A 181 5.78 1.07 -4.47
N LEU A 182 5.08 1.87 -3.67
CA LEU A 182 4.71 1.50 -2.31
C LEU A 182 3.58 0.48 -2.28
N GLY A 183 2.60 0.56 -3.18
CA GLY A 183 1.48 -0.39 -3.27
C GLY A 183 1.94 -1.81 -3.59
N TYR A 184 2.85 -1.97 -4.55
CA TYR A 184 3.44 -3.28 -4.85
C TYR A 184 4.39 -3.77 -3.74
N LEU A 185 5.22 -2.87 -3.18
CA LEU A 185 6.16 -3.20 -2.10
C LEU A 185 5.43 -3.70 -0.85
N ARG A 186 4.38 -2.98 -0.43
CA ARG A 186 3.47 -3.34 0.65
C ARG A 186 2.95 -4.77 0.49
N ARG A 187 2.49 -5.13 -0.71
CA ARG A 187 1.97 -6.48 -1.01
C ARG A 187 3.06 -7.54 -0.98
N GLU A 188 4.27 -7.24 -1.47
CA GLU A 188 5.40 -8.16 -1.38
C GLU A 188 5.75 -8.46 0.08
N ILE A 189 5.92 -7.42 0.91
CA ILE A 189 6.24 -7.54 2.33
C ILE A 189 5.14 -8.29 3.08
N SER A 190 3.87 -8.03 2.77
CA SER A 190 2.74 -8.73 3.42
C SER A 190 2.80 -10.25 3.27
N LYS A 191 3.32 -10.74 2.13
CA LYS A 191 3.50 -12.17 1.87
C LYS A 191 4.69 -12.73 2.65
N GLU A 192 5.78 -11.98 2.77
CA GLU A 192 6.98 -12.38 3.53
C GLU A 192 6.76 -12.39 5.05
N GLN A 193 5.76 -11.65 5.52
CA GLN A 193 5.38 -11.55 6.91
C GLN A 193 4.11 -12.33 7.24
N ASP A 194 3.54 -13.07 6.29
CA ASP A 194 2.30 -13.86 6.47
C ASP A 194 1.16 -13.02 7.08
N MET A 195 1.03 -11.76 6.66
CA MET A 195 0.10 -10.79 7.27
C MET A 195 -1.37 -11.02 6.89
N ILE A 196 -1.63 -11.93 5.95
CA ILE A 196 -2.96 -12.19 5.43
C ILE A 196 -3.40 -13.55 5.97
N ALA A 197 -4.44 -13.54 6.81
CA ALA A 197 -5.01 -14.79 7.31
C ALA A 197 -5.55 -15.64 6.13
N PRO A 198 -5.33 -16.96 6.15
CA PRO A 198 -5.92 -17.83 5.14
C PRO A 198 -7.45 -17.74 5.20
N ASN A 199 -8.10 -17.89 4.04
CA ASN A 199 -9.55 -17.89 3.91
C ASN A 199 -10.26 -16.59 4.33
N GLN A 200 -9.54 -15.47 4.38
CA GLN A 200 -10.14 -14.14 4.58
C GLN A 200 -10.56 -13.52 3.25
N TRP A 201 -11.82 -13.07 3.19
CA TRP A 201 -12.44 -12.41 2.04
C TRP A 201 -12.87 -11.00 2.42
N ASN A 202 -12.25 -9.99 1.80
CA ASN A 202 -12.64 -8.58 1.95
C ASN A 202 -13.01 -8.04 0.57
N TYR A 203 -14.31 -7.99 0.29
CA TYR A 203 -14.83 -7.35 -0.92
C TYR A 203 -14.94 -5.84 -0.71
N LEU A 204 -14.81 -5.09 -1.79
CA LEU A 204 -14.82 -3.63 -1.82
C LEU A 204 -15.31 -3.18 -3.19
N TRP A 205 -16.08 -2.10 -3.22
CA TRP A 205 -16.32 -1.28 -4.41
C TRP A 205 -15.36 -0.10 -4.44
#